data_AF-A0A7U7GD41-F1
#
_entry.id   AF-A0A7U7GD41-F1
#
_cell.length_a   1.000
_cell.length_b   1.000
_cell.length_c   1.000
_cell.angle_alpha   90.00
_cell.angle_beta   90.00
_cell.angle_gamma   90.00
#
_symmetry.space_group_name_H-M   'P 1'
#
loop_
_entity.id
_entity.type
_entity.pdbx_description
1 polymer ?
#
loop_
_entity_poly.entity_id
_entity_poly.type
_entity_poly.pdbx_seq_one_letter_code
_entity_poly.pdbx_strand_id
1 'polypeptide(L)' 'MNAKSLQEAKDEDLRNAIPALQRAAQRARQIAAQTQTAIIVMRDGQMVREQIAFTDQLFSADDADDADRKLC' A
#
# COMPACT_ATOMS: atom_id res chain seq x y z
N MET A 1 10.15 25.46 15.85
CA MET A 1 11.09 24.45 15.29
C MET A 1 10.83 24.36 13.79
N ASN A 2 11.86 24.53 12.95
CA ASN A 2 11.76 24.37 11.50
C ASN A 2 11.89 22.88 11.13
N ALA A 3 10.78 22.16 11.13
CA ALA A 3 10.75 20.76 10.68
C ALA A 3 10.73 20.73 9.16
N LYS A 4 11.91 20.80 8.53
CA LYS A 4 12.02 20.54 7.09
C LYS A 4 11.62 19.09 6.82
N SER A 5 10.83 18.88 5.77
CA SER A 5 10.40 17.55 5.35
C SER A 5 11.61 16.65 5.09
N LEU A 6 11.52 15.36 5.43
CA LEU A 6 12.60 14.38 5.18
C LEU A 6 13.01 14.32 3.70
N GLN A 7 12.08 14.64 2.81
CA GLN A 7 12.29 14.72 1.36
C GLN A 7 13.22 15.88 0.95
N GLU A 8 13.33 16.92 1.77
CA GLU A 8 14.17 18.11 1.55
C GLU A 8 15.48 18.05 2.35
N ALA A 9 15.79 16.89 2.95
CA ALA A 9 17.01 16.72 3.70
C ALA A 9 18.24 16.93 2.79
N LYS A 10 19.29 17.51 3.37
CA LYS A 10 20.58 17.66 2.69
C LYS A 10 21.22 16.30 2.41
N ASP A 11 21.05 15.39 3.37
CA ASP A 11 21.52 14.01 3.32
C ASP A 11 20.67 13.18 2.33
N GLU A 12 21.34 12.50 1.42
CA GLU A 12 20.71 11.67 0.39
C GLU A 12 19.99 10.46 0.97
N ASP A 13 20.53 9.84 2.01
CA ASP A 13 19.93 8.68 2.65
C ASP A 13 18.62 9.06 3.34
N LEU A 14 18.58 10.24 3.97
CA LEU A 14 17.37 10.77 4.59
C LEU A 14 16.27 11.11 3.57
N ARG A 15 16.64 11.63 2.39
CA ARG A 15 15.68 11.86 1.31
C ARG A 15 15.07 10.55 0.81
N ASN A 16 15.89 9.51 0.71
CA ASN A 16 15.51 8.20 0.20
C ASN A 16 14.86 7.29 1.26
N ALA A 17 14.83 7.71 2.53
CA ALA A 17 14.26 6.92 3.62
C ALA A 17 12.75 6.65 3.44
N ILE A 18 11.96 7.66 3.06
CA ILE A 18 10.51 7.51 2.86
C ILE A 18 10.16 6.47 1.79
N PRO A 19 10.70 6.55 0.54
CA PRO A 19 10.42 5.53 -0.47
C PRO A 19 10.99 4.15 -0.09
N ALA A 20 12.08 4.07 0.67
CA ALA A 20 12.58 2.81 1.20
C ALA A 20 11.59 2.16 2.20
N LEU A 21 11.04 2.96 3.14
CA LEU A 21 10.04 2.49 4.10
C LEU A 21 8.74 2.06 3.43
N GLN A 22 8.29 2.77 2.39
CA GLN A 22 7.10 2.39 1.63
C GLN A 22 7.26 1.02 0.96
N ARG A 23 8.41 0.77 0.32
CA ARG A 23 8.73 -0.54 -0.26
C ARG A 23 8.81 -1.63 0.80
N ALA A 24 9.45 -1.36 1.94
CA ALA A 24 9.53 -2.29 3.04
C ALA A 24 8.14 -2.66 3.58
N ALA A 25 7.25 -1.67 3.74
CA ALA A 25 5.88 -1.89 4.19
C ALA A 25 5.06 -2.73 3.18
N GLN A 26 5.20 -2.46 1.88
CA GLN A 26 4.54 -3.25 0.84
C GLN A 26 5.00 -4.72 0.89
N ARG A 27 6.31 -4.94 1.02
CA ARG A 27 6.87 -6.30 1.10
C ARG A 27 6.46 -7.03 2.37
N ALA A 28 6.42 -6.34 3.51
CA ALA A 28 5.93 -6.90 4.76
C ALA A 28 4.48 -7.39 4.64
N ARG A 29 3.62 -6.61 3.98
CA ARG A 29 2.22 -7.01 3.71
C ARG A 29 2.12 -8.23 2.79
N GLN A 30 2.95 -8.29 1.75
CA GLN A 30 3.00 -9.46 0.85
C GLN A 30 3.42 -10.73 1.61
N ILE A 31 4.47 -10.64 2.44
CA ILE A 31 4.94 -11.77 3.24
C ILE A 31 3.89 -12.19 4.28
N ALA A 32 3.23 -11.22 4.93
CA ALA A 32 2.17 -11.50 5.88
C ALA A 32 1.00 -12.26 5.23
N ALA A 33 0.59 -11.85 4.03
CA ALA A 33 -0.43 -12.56 3.24
C ALA A 33 0.03 -13.99 2.89
N GLN A 34 1.26 -14.15 2.39
CA GLN A 34 1.82 -15.44 1.96
C GLN A 34 1.97 -16.43 3.12
N THR A 35 2.36 -15.95 4.30
CA THR A 35 2.63 -16.78 5.48
C THR A 35 1.42 -16.89 6.41
N GLN A 36 0.30 -16.29 6.04
CA GLN A 36 -0.91 -16.20 6.87
C GLN A 36 -0.62 -15.62 8.27
N THR A 37 0.35 -14.72 8.36
CA THR A 37 0.71 -14.04 9.61
C THR A 37 0.02 -12.69 9.70
N ALA A 38 -0.33 -12.28 10.93
CA ALA A 38 -0.90 -10.97 11.17
C ALA A 38 0.21 -9.91 11.19
N ILE A 39 -0.09 -8.72 10.67
CA ILE A 39 0.78 -7.54 10.79
C ILE A 39 0.26 -6.63 11.90
N ILE A 40 1.17 -6.00 12.64
CA ILE A 40 0.83 -5.00 13.64
C ILE A 40 1.13 -3.61 13.06
N VAL A 41 0.15 -2.73 13.06
CA VAL A 41 0.27 -1.36 12.54
C VAL A 41 -0.19 -0.35 13.58
N MET A 42 0.41 0.83 13.57
CA MET A 42 -0.09 1.98 14.34
C MET A 42 -1.04 2.78 13.46
N ARG A 43 -2.31 2.86 13.86
CA ARG A 43 -3.36 3.64 13.18
C ARG A 43 -3.97 4.58 14.19
N ASP A 44 -3.91 5.88 13.92
CA ASP A 44 -4.45 6.94 14.79
C ASP A 44 -3.96 6.84 16.26
N GLY A 45 -2.69 6.45 16.43
CA GLY A 45 -2.07 6.27 17.75
C GLY A 45 -2.45 4.97 18.47
N GLN A 46 -3.24 4.10 17.85
CA GLN A 46 -3.62 2.80 18.38
C GLN A 46 -2.87 1.67 17.68
N MET A 47 -2.45 0.68 18.46
CA MET A 47 -1.84 -0.53 17.92
C MET A 47 -2.95 -1.47 17.43
N VAL A 48 -3.00 -1.69 16.12
CA VAL A 48 -4.01 -2.53 15.47
C VAL A 48 -3.34 -3.77 14.91
N ARG A 49 -3.96 -4.92 15.17
CA ARG A 49 -3.60 -6.19 14.54
C ARG A 49 -4.43 -6.36 13.28
N GLU A 50 -3.77 -6.38 12.13
CA GLU A 50 -4.42 -6.60 10.83
C GLU A 50 -4.09 -8.02 10.33
N GLN A 51 -5.13 -8.79 10.06
CA GLN A 51 -5.01 -10.06 9.37
C GLN A 51 -5.12 -9.77 7.86
N ILE A 52 -4.00 -9.89 7.15
CA ILE A 52 -4.01 -9.66 5.71
C ILE A 52 -4.45 -10.97 5.05
N ALA A 53 -5.67 -11.00 4.55
CA ALA A 53 -6.11 -12.09 3.70
C ALA A 53 -5.24 -12.09 2.43
N PHE A 54 -4.91 -13.28 1.93
CA PHE A 54 -4.38 -13.43 0.58
C PHE A 54 -5.52 -13.09 -0.39
N THR A 55 -5.78 -11.81 -0.58
CA THR A 55 -6.80 -11.35 -1.52
C THR A 55 -6.20 -11.46 -2.90
N ASP A 56 -6.36 -12.65 -3.47
CA ASP A 56 -6.31 -12.89 -4.91
C ASP A 56 -7.71 -12.61 -5.47
N GLN A 57 -8.08 -11.31 -5.58
CA GLN A 57 -9.30 -10.79 -6.23
C GLN A 57 -9.27 -9.23 -6.14
N LEU A 58 -9.45 -8.43 -7.17
CA LEU A 58 -10.36 -8.61 -8.30
C LEU A 58 -9.63 -8.56 -9.64
N PHE A 59 -9.62 -9.72 -10.29
CA PHE A 59 -10.10 -9.81 -11.66
C PHE A 59 -11.51 -9.21 -11.73
N SER A 60 -11.61 -8.03 -12.32
CA SER A 60 -12.80 -7.59 -13.05
C SER A 60 -12.30 -6.94 -14.33
N ALA A 61 -11.89 -7.80 -15.27
CA ALA A 61 -11.63 -7.43 -16.65
C ALA A 61 -12.92 -7.47 -17.50
N ASP A 62 -14.09 -7.69 -16.88
CA ASP A 62 -15.36 -7.91 -17.56
C ASP A 62 -16.38 -6.81 -17.24
N ASP A 63 -16.08 -5.56 -17.60
CA ASP A 63 -17.09 -4.55 -17.96
C ASP A 63 -16.62 -3.77 -19.23
N ALA A 64 -15.97 -4.50 -20.14
CA ALA A 64 -15.90 -4.15 -21.55
C ALA A 64 -16.98 -4.96 -22.27
N ASP A 65 -17.83 -4.27 -23.03
CA ASP A 65 -18.95 -4.78 -23.84
C ASP A 65 -20.24 -5.18 -23.09
N ASP A 66 -21.20 -4.25 -22.98
CA ASP A 66 -22.49 -4.33 -23.69
C ASP A 66 -23.42 -3.15 -23.33
N ALA A 67 -23.24 -2.03 -24.03
CA ALA A 67 -24.33 -1.07 -24.27
C ALA A 67 -24.26 -0.64 -25.74
N ASP A 68 -24.43 -1.64 -26.60
CA ASP A 68 -24.86 -1.49 -27.98
C ASP A 68 -26.07 -0.50 -28.06
N ARG A 69 -26.25 0.09 -29.24
CA ARG A 69 -27.57 0.47 -29.76
C ARG A 69 -28.23 1.77 -29.28
N LYS A 70 -27.64 2.91 -29.68
CA LYS A 70 -28.44 3.95 -30.35
C LYS A 70 -27.89 4.28 -31.73
N LEU A 71 -28.25 3.37 -32.62
CA LEU A 71 -28.51 3.58 -34.04
C LEU A 71 -29.35 4.87 -34.23
N CYS A 72 -28.72 5.97 -34.63
CA CYS A 72 -29.18 6.91 -35.68
C CYS A 72 -28.19 8.07 -35.83
#